data_AF-A0A0Q4BG99-F1
#
_entry.id   AF-A0A0Q4BG99-F1
#
_cell.length_a   1.000
_cell.length_b   1.000
_cell.length_c   1.000
_cell.angle_alpha   90.00
_cell.angle_beta   90.00
_cell.angle_gamma   90.00
#
_symmetry.space_group_name_H-M   'P 1'
#
loop_
_entity.id
_entity.type
_entity.pdbx_description
1 polymer ?
#
loop_
_entity_poly.entity_id
_entity_poly.type
_entity_poly.pdbx_seq_one_letter_code
_entity_poly.pdbx_strand_id
1 'polypeptide(L)'
;MTGSGSLDKGSKKGITVIVGIVATIALLLGAYLGTGLSMTVEEWSSAEVPFVGVGFNVAVKNDGLFAQTKTVHCEVRTSDGVYNASREVSLAPGERTNFYMVIPILGLDTDDIREKRCYASLL
;
A
#
# COMPACT_ATOMS: atom_id res chain seq x y z
N MET A 1 66.73 -8.53 19.82
CA MET A 1 65.89 -8.63 21.04
C MET A 1 64.44 -8.44 20.61
N THR A 2 63.65 -9.47 20.86
CA THR A 2 62.23 -9.62 20.55
C THR A 2 61.40 -8.61 21.34
N GLY A 3 60.48 -7.93 20.67
CA GLY A 3 59.53 -7.01 21.26
C GLY A 3 58.15 -7.14 20.63
N SER A 4 57.69 -8.37 20.40
CA SER A 4 56.32 -8.67 20.01
C SER A 4 55.41 -8.48 21.22
N GLY A 5 54.75 -7.32 21.30
CA GLY A 5 53.85 -6.96 22.40
C GLY A 5 52.40 -6.83 21.95
N SER A 6 51.68 -7.96 21.92
CA SER A 6 50.23 -8.12 22.12
C SER A 6 49.28 -7.06 21.51
N LEU A 7 48.90 -7.30 20.25
CA LEU A 7 47.74 -6.66 19.58
C LEU A 7 46.65 -7.70 19.29
N ASP A 8 46.32 -8.60 20.21
CA ASP A 8 45.27 -9.59 19.94
C ASP A 8 44.73 -10.22 21.24
N LYS A 9 43.53 -9.79 21.67
CA LYS A 9 42.51 -10.68 22.29
C LYS A 9 41.20 -9.98 22.70
N GLY A 10 41.20 -8.65 22.91
CA GLY A 10 39.98 -7.91 23.28
C GLY A 10 39.15 -7.36 22.11
N SER A 11 39.79 -7.10 20.97
CA SER A 11 39.22 -6.29 19.87
C SER A 11 38.24 -7.06 18.97
N LYS A 12 38.51 -8.35 18.69
CA LYS A 12 37.70 -9.14 17.74
C LYS A 12 36.26 -9.37 18.21
N LYS A 13 36.05 -9.62 19.52
CA LYS A 13 34.70 -9.85 20.08
C LYS A 13 33.84 -8.59 20.07
N GLY A 14 34.41 -7.42 20.37
CA GLY A 14 33.69 -6.14 20.34
C GLY A 14 33.21 -5.79 18.93
N ILE A 15 34.08 -6.01 17.93
CA ILE A 15 33.75 -5.76 16.52
C ILE A 15 32.60 -6.66 16.06
N THR A 16 32.60 -7.95 16.41
CA THR A 16 31.51 -8.88 16.04
C THR A 16 30.17 -8.47 16.66
N VAL A 17 30.16 -7.99 17.91
CA VAL A 17 28.95 -7.51 18.57
C VAL A 17 28.40 -6.25 17.89
N ILE A 18 29.27 -5.30 17.55
CA ILE A 18 28.87 -4.08 16.83
C ILE A 18 28.29 -4.40 15.46
N VAL A 19 28.93 -5.31 14.70
CA VAL A 19 28.41 -5.76 13.41
C VAL A 19 27.03 -6.42 13.56
N GLY A 20 26.83 -7.22 14.61
CA GLY A 20 25.53 -7.82 14.92
C GLY A 20 24.44 -6.77 15.19
N ILE A 21 24.76 -5.74 15.98
CA ILE A 21 23.84 -4.63 16.30
C ILE A 21 23.51 -3.81 15.05
N VAL A 22 24.52 -3.46 14.25
CA VAL A 22 24.31 -2.70 13.01
C VAL A 22 23.45 -3.50 12.02
N ALA A 23 23.71 -4.81 11.88
CA ALA A 23 22.90 -5.67 11.02
C ALA A 23 21.46 -5.78 11.49
N THR A 24 21.21 -5.89 12.80
CA THR A 24 19.83 -5.92 13.34
C THR A 24 19.12 -4.58 13.20
N ILE A 25 19.80 -3.46 13.42
CA ILE A 25 19.23 -2.13 13.17
C ILE A 25 18.93 -1.94 11.69
N ALA A 26 19.81 -2.38 10.78
CA ALA A 26 19.57 -2.33 9.34
C ALA A 26 18.39 -3.22 8.93
N LEU A 27 18.24 -4.40 9.53
CA LEU A 27 17.08 -5.29 9.32
C LEU A 27 15.80 -4.66 9.87
N LEU A 28 15.84 -4.05 11.04
CA LEU A 28 14.70 -3.36 11.66
C LEU A 28 14.31 -2.12 10.85
N LEU A 29 15.26 -1.32 10.39
CA LEU A 29 15.01 -0.20 9.48
C LEU A 29 14.49 -0.69 8.14
N GLY A 30 15.04 -1.78 7.59
CA GLY A 30 14.57 -2.40 6.36
C GLY A 30 13.17 -3.03 6.49
N ALA A 31 12.75 -3.44 7.69
CA ALA A 31 11.41 -3.93 7.97
C ALA A 31 10.43 -2.81 8.35
N TYR A 32 10.90 -1.72 8.98
CA TYR A 32 10.10 -0.55 9.38
C TYR A 32 9.87 0.40 8.20
N LEU A 33 10.89 0.61 7.36
CA LEU A 33 10.78 1.18 6.02
C LEU A 33 10.33 0.12 4.99
N GLY A 34 10.28 -1.14 5.41
CA GLY A 34 9.86 -2.29 4.61
C GLY A 34 8.35 -2.28 4.47
N THR A 35 7.83 -2.05 3.28
CA THR A 35 8.29 -2.72 2.06
C THR A 35 8.67 -1.77 0.92
N GLY A 36 8.53 -0.46 1.11
CA GLY A 36 8.49 0.46 -0.03
C GLY A 36 7.38 0.10 -1.05
N LEU A 37 6.42 -0.76 -0.64
CA LEU A 37 5.28 -1.27 -1.42
C LEU A 37 3.95 -0.61 -0.99
N SER A 38 4.02 0.60 -0.42
CA SER A 38 2.83 1.30 0.06
C SER A 38 2.19 2.07 -1.08
N MET A 39 1.26 1.44 -1.78
CA MET A 39 0.26 2.14 -2.59
C MET A 39 -1.10 1.98 -1.93
N THR A 40 -1.76 3.10 -1.64
CA THR A 40 -3.01 3.16 -0.85
C THR A 40 -4.04 4.09 -1.50
N VAL A 41 -5.32 3.82 -1.23
CA VAL A 41 -6.41 4.74 -1.55
C VAL A 41 -6.45 5.79 -0.43
N GLU A 42 -6.10 7.04 -0.74
CA GLU A 42 -6.11 8.13 0.25
C GLU A 42 -7.54 8.58 0.54
N GLU A 43 -8.29 8.83 -0.54
CA GLU A 43 -9.62 9.41 -0.48
C GLU A 43 -10.46 8.81 -1.60
N TRP A 44 -11.75 8.62 -1.34
CA TRP A 44 -12.71 8.31 -2.37
C TRP A 44 -14.03 9.02 -2.10
N SER A 45 -14.71 9.40 -3.16
CA SER A 45 -16.05 9.96 -3.12
C SER A 45 -16.93 9.25 -4.13
N SER A 46 -18.19 9.03 -3.80
CA SER A 46 -19.14 8.37 -4.69
C SER A 46 -20.26 9.32 -5.12
N ALA A 47 -20.69 9.22 -6.37
CA ALA A 47 -21.91 9.84 -6.87
C ALA A 47 -22.81 8.76 -7.48
N GLU A 48 -24.08 8.76 -7.10
CA GLU A 48 -25.08 7.91 -7.74
C GLU A 48 -25.50 8.53 -9.06
N VAL A 49 -25.46 7.73 -10.12
CA VAL A 49 -25.89 8.13 -11.44
C VAL A 49 -27.15 7.32 -11.74
N PRO A 50 -28.34 7.96 -11.72
CA PRO A 50 -29.61 7.27 -11.92
C PRO A 50 -29.59 6.41 -13.18
N PHE A 51 -30.08 5.17 -13.08
CA PHE A 51 -30.14 4.16 -14.15
C PHE A 51 -28.79 3.67 -14.71
N VAL A 52 -27.66 4.19 -14.22
CA VAL A 52 -26.33 3.80 -14.67
C VAL A 52 -25.60 3.03 -13.56
N GLY A 53 -25.63 3.53 -12.32
CA GLY A 53 -24.99 2.87 -11.18
C GLY A 53 -24.30 3.86 -10.25
N VAL A 54 -23.18 3.47 -9.65
CA VAL A 54 -22.40 4.32 -8.72
C VAL A 54 -21.06 4.65 -9.34
N GLY A 55 -20.79 5.94 -9.49
CA GLY A 55 -19.48 6.46 -9.87
C GLY A 55 -18.63 6.70 -8.64
N PHE A 56 -17.36 6.31 -8.69
CA PHE A 56 -16.35 6.54 -7.67
C PHE A 56 -15.25 7.42 -8.27
N ASN A 57 -14.93 8.52 -7.59
CA ASN A 57 -13.68 9.23 -7.78
C ASN A 57 -12.71 8.74 -6.71
N VAL A 58 -11.59 8.17 -7.13
CA VAL A 58 -10.63 7.52 -6.24
C VAL A 58 -9.27 8.20 -6.39
N ALA A 59 -8.73 8.67 -5.27
CA ALA A 59 -7.38 9.20 -5.17
C ALA A 59 -6.46 8.10 -4.62
N VAL A 60 -5.39 7.82 -5.36
CA VAL A 60 -4.41 6.78 -5.02
C VAL A 60 -3.03 7.38 -5.02
N LYS A 61 -2.24 7.01 -4.02
CA LYS A 61 -0.86 7.49 -3.87
C LYS A 61 0.07 6.32 -3.58
N ASN A 62 1.28 6.43 -4.11
CA ASN A 62 2.38 5.55 -3.78
C ASN A 62 3.35 6.24 -2.81
N ASP A 63 3.24 5.93 -1.52
CA ASP A 63 4.19 6.35 -0.47
C ASP A 63 5.41 5.42 -0.38
N GLY A 64 5.47 4.41 -1.24
CA GLY A 64 6.58 3.48 -1.34
C GLY A 64 7.83 4.08 -1.98
N LEU A 65 8.95 3.38 -1.80
CA LEU A 65 10.25 3.75 -2.37
C LEU A 65 10.43 3.25 -3.81
N PHE A 66 9.53 2.40 -4.30
CA PHE A 66 9.59 1.80 -5.63
C PHE A 66 8.30 2.04 -6.41
N ALA A 67 8.41 2.05 -7.74
CA ALA A 67 7.25 2.04 -8.61
C ALA A 67 6.45 0.76 -8.37
N GLN A 68 5.13 0.88 -8.30
CA GLN A 68 4.23 -0.22 -7.99
C GLN A 68 3.03 -0.22 -8.90
N THR A 69 2.55 -1.42 -9.17
CA THR A 69 1.28 -1.65 -9.84
C THR A 69 0.37 -2.37 -8.86
N LYS A 70 -0.79 -1.79 -8.53
CA LYS A 70 -1.83 -2.49 -7.77
C LYS A 70 -3.20 -2.36 -8.42
N THR A 71 -4.02 -3.36 -8.15
CA THR A 71 -5.44 -3.33 -8.48
C THR A 71 -6.20 -2.60 -7.37
N VAL A 72 -6.93 -1.57 -7.77
CA VAL A 72 -7.89 -0.86 -6.92
C VAL A 72 -9.26 -1.45 -7.17
N HIS A 73 -9.93 -1.86 -6.10
CA HIS A 73 -11.28 -2.40 -6.11
C HIS A 73 -12.24 -1.37 -5.52
N CYS A 74 -13.38 -1.18 -6.16
CA CYS A 74 -14.52 -0.49 -5.56
C CYS A 74 -15.69 -1.46 -5.47
N GLU A 75 -16.45 -1.38 -4.38
CA GLU A 75 -17.59 -2.24 -4.11
C GLU A 75 -18.77 -1.41 -3.62
N VAL A 76 -19.96 -1.81 -4.05
CA VAL A 76 -21.26 -1.32 -3.58
C VAL A 76 -22.03 -2.53 -3.08
N ARG A 77 -22.45 -2.50 -1.82
CA ARG A 77 -23.34 -3.51 -1.24
C ARG A 77 -24.74 -2.94 -1.14
N THR A 78 -25.69 -3.71 -1.65
CA THR A 78 -27.13 -3.43 -1.62
C THR A 78 -27.85 -4.53 -0.83
N SER A 79 -29.16 -4.41 -0.66
CA SER A 79 -30.05 -5.49 -0.21
C SER A 79 -29.98 -6.72 -1.13
N ASP A 80 -29.85 -6.51 -2.43
CA ASP A 80 -29.95 -7.55 -3.46
C ASP A 80 -28.62 -8.25 -3.77
N GLY A 81 -27.50 -7.61 -3.45
CA GLY A 81 -26.18 -8.20 -3.69
C GLY A 81 -25.00 -7.24 -3.57
N VAL A 82 -23.83 -7.75 -3.97
CA VAL A 82 -22.57 -7.00 -4.00
C VAL A 82 -22.15 -6.78 -5.45
N TYR A 83 -21.96 -5.52 -5.82
CA TYR A 83 -21.47 -5.10 -7.13
C TYR A 83 -20.07 -4.52 -6.98
N ASN A 84 -19.17 -4.86 -7.88
CA ASN A 84 -17.80 -4.39 -7.82
C ASN A 84 -17.24 -4.03 -9.19
N ALA A 85 -16.19 -3.20 -9.18
CA ALA A 85 -15.34 -2.95 -10.31
C ALA A 85 -13.90 -2.84 -9.82
N SER A 86 -12.96 -3.11 -10.71
CA SER A 86 -11.54 -3.02 -10.39
C SER A 86 -10.74 -2.41 -11.52
N ARG A 87 -9.67 -1.71 -11.18
CA ARG A 87 -8.76 -1.10 -12.13
C ARG A 87 -7.33 -1.25 -11.65
N GLU A 88 -6.45 -1.67 -12.55
CA GLU A 88 -5.02 -1.68 -12.31
C GLU A 88 -4.43 -0.27 -12.48
N VAL A 89 -3.58 0.13 -11.55
CA VAL A 89 -2.94 1.44 -11.51
C VAL A 89 -1.47 1.26 -11.19
N SER A 90 -0.62 1.87 -12.01
CA SER A 90 0.83 1.92 -11.81
C SER A 90 1.25 3.33 -11.41
N LEU A 91 1.99 3.46 -10.31
CA LEU A 91 2.49 4.73 -9.78
C LEU A 91 3.97 4.66 -9.43
N ALA A 92 4.72 5.69 -9.80
CA ALA A 92 6.09 5.90 -9.37
C ALA A 92 6.16 6.30 -7.88
N PRO A 93 7.35 6.25 -7.23
CA PRO A 93 7.52 6.68 -5.84
C PRO A 93 7.08 8.13 -5.64
N GLY A 94 6.20 8.37 -4.67
CA GLY A 94 5.65 9.69 -4.35
C GLY A 94 4.57 10.19 -5.31
N GLU A 95 4.23 9.43 -6.35
CA GLU A 95 3.22 9.82 -7.32
C GLU A 95 1.80 9.68 -6.73
N ARG A 96 0.93 10.64 -7.08
CA ARG A 96 -0.50 10.63 -6.77
C ARG A 96 -1.29 10.75 -8.06
N THR A 97 -2.33 9.94 -8.19
CA THR A 97 -3.28 10.03 -9.31
C THR A 97 -4.71 9.97 -8.82
N ASN A 98 -5.61 10.54 -9.62
CA ASN A 98 -7.05 10.46 -9.40
C ASN A 98 -7.68 9.84 -10.64
N PHE A 99 -8.64 8.94 -10.46
CA PHE A 99 -9.38 8.38 -11.57
C PHE A 99 -10.83 8.09 -11.19
N TYR A 100 -11.66 7.98 -12.23
CA TYR A 100 -13.05 7.60 -12.10
C TYR A 100 -13.23 6.12 -12.40
N MET A 101 -14.08 5.47 -11.60
CA MET A 101 -14.55 4.10 -11.80
C MET A 101 -16.07 4.09 -11.71
N VAL A 102 -16.74 3.33 -12.57
CA VAL A 102 -18.20 3.20 -12.55
C VAL A 102 -18.56 1.75 -12.33
N ILE A 103 -19.39 1.49 -11.32
CA ILE A 103 -19.98 0.18 -11.07
C ILE A 103 -21.41 0.23 -11.62
N PRO A 104 -21.69 -0.46 -12.75
CA PRO A 104 -23.01 -0.44 -13.33
C PRO A 104 -23.98 -1.26 -12.48
N ILE A 105 -25.06 -0.64 -12.04
CA ILE A 105 -26.13 -1.30 -11.26
C ILE A 105 -27.46 -0.89 -11.88
N LEU A 106 -28.00 -1.77 -12.73
CA LEU A 106 -29.26 -1.54 -13.43
C LEU A 106 -30.42 -1.61 -12.45
N GLY A 107 -31.27 -0.59 -12.46
CA GLY A 107 -32.42 -0.51 -11.55
C GLY A 107 -32.04 -0.20 -10.10
N LEU A 108 -30.86 0.37 -9.86
CA LEU A 108 -30.42 0.77 -8.53
C LEU A 108 -31.42 1.72 -7.86
N ASP A 109 -32.03 1.26 -6.78
CA ASP A 109 -32.62 2.12 -5.78
C ASP A 109 -31.50 2.61 -4.85
N THR A 110 -31.35 3.92 -4.73
CA THR A 110 -30.30 4.53 -3.91
C THR A 110 -30.53 4.31 -2.43
N ASP A 111 -31.80 4.11 -2.03
CA ASP A 111 -32.18 3.84 -0.64
C ASP A 111 -31.76 2.42 -0.19
N ASP A 112 -31.52 1.51 -1.14
CA ASP A 112 -31.08 0.14 -0.86
C ASP A 112 -29.57 0.00 -0.64
N ILE A 113 -28.80 1.07 -0.85
CA ILE A 113 -27.34 1.03 -0.71
C ILE A 113 -26.95 1.00 0.77
N ARG A 114 -26.31 -0.09 1.18
CA ARG A 114 -25.86 -0.29 2.57
C ARG A 114 -24.42 0.15 2.80
N GLU A 115 -23.55 -0.11 1.84
CA GLU A 115 -22.11 0.15 1.98
C GLU A 115 -21.51 0.49 0.62
N LYS A 116 -20.57 1.45 0.61
CA LYS A 116 -19.74 1.81 -0.53
C LYS A 116 -18.30 1.85 -0.04
N ARG A 117 -17.35 1.31 -0.79
CA ARG A 117 -15.94 1.35 -0.41
C ARG A 117 -15.03 1.18 -1.61
N CYS A 118 -13.85 1.78 -1.55
CA CYS A 118 -12.75 1.48 -2.45
C CYS A 118 -11.48 1.15 -1.65
N TYR A 119 -10.72 0.17 -2.11
CA TYR A 119 -9.47 -0.27 -1.49
C TYR A 119 -8.48 -0.76 -2.54
N ALA A 120 -7.18 -0.58 -2.27
CA ALA A 120 -6.13 -1.21 -3.06
C ALA A 120 -5.90 -2.65 -2.57
N SER A 121 -5.58 -3.57 -3.47
CA SER A 121 -5.18 -4.93 -3.11
C SER A 121 -3.99 -4.93 -2.15
N LEU A 122 -3.99 -5.87 -1.20
CA LEU A 122 -2.93 -6.04 -0.20
C LEU A 122 -1.72 -6.85 -0.74
N LEU A 123 -1.84 -7.43 -1.94
CA LEU A 123 -0.81 -8.25 -2.59
C LEU A 123 0.08 -7.42 -3.52
#